data_AF-A0A2N2EL60-F1
#
_entry.id   AF-A0A2N2EL60-F1
#
_cell.length_a   1.000
_cell.length_b   1.000
_cell.length_c   1.000
_cell.angle_alpha   90.00
_cell.angle_beta   90.00
_cell.angle_gamma   90.00
#
_symmetry.space_group_name_H-M   'P 1'
#
loop_
_entity.id
_entity.type
_entity.pdbx_description
1 polymer ?
#
loop_
_entity_poly.entity_id
_entity_poly.type
_entity_poly.pdbx_seq_one_letter_code
_entity_poly.pdbx_strand_id
1 'polypeptide(L)'
;MKRNKTVSAVPQVLPALPYEQSALAPVISANTIGFHYGKHHKGYVDNLNKLAAGTEFEELTLEEVIAATAGKADKAAIFNNASQAWNHAFYWRSLALAARR
;
A
#
# COMPACT_ATOMS: atom_id res chain seq x y z
N MET A 1 1.10 23.58 -17.18
CA MET A 1 -0.29 23.35 -16.74
C MET A 1 -0.29 23.23 -15.23
N LYS A 2 -0.79 24.23 -14.49
CA LYS A 2 -0.87 24.18 -13.02
C LYS A 2 -2.05 23.28 -12.65
N ARG A 3 -1.81 22.13 -12.02
CA ARG A 3 -2.90 21.29 -11.50
C ARG A 3 -3.47 22.02 -10.28
N ASN A 4 -4.69 22.55 -10.38
CA ASN A 4 -5.45 22.96 -9.21
C ASN A 4 -5.84 21.68 -8.47
N LYS A 5 -5.06 21.31 -7.45
CA LYS A 5 -5.35 20.18 -6.58
C LYS A 5 -5.68 20.74 -5.20
N THR A 6 -6.95 21.01 -4.96
CA THR A 6 -7.52 21.00 -3.61
C THR A 6 -7.61 19.52 -3.21
N VAL A 7 -6.50 18.95 -2.77
CA VAL A 7 -6.50 17.61 -2.15
C VAL A 7 -6.41 17.87 -0.66
N SER A 8 -7.53 17.75 0.04
CA SER A 8 -7.51 17.67 1.49
C SER A 8 -6.63 16.47 1.89
N ALA A 9 -5.80 16.62 2.92
CA ALA A 9 -5.02 15.52 3.49
C ALA A 9 -5.90 14.27 3.66
N VAL A 10 -5.57 13.19 2.93
CA VAL A 10 -6.22 11.89 3.13
C VAL A 10 -5.12 10.91 3.54
N PRO A 11 -5.10 10.46 4.81
CA PRO A 11 -4.21 9.42 5.25
C PRO A 11 -4.31 8.20 4.32
N GLN A 12 -3.17 7.58 4.02
CA GLN A 12 -3.15 6.36 3.24
C GLN A 12 -3.90 5.28 4.03
N VAL A 13 -4.82 4.57 3.37
CA VAL A 13 -5.65 3.55 3.99
C VAL A 13 -5.19 2.16 3.57
N LEU A 14 -5.29 1.18 4.48
CA LEU A 14 -5.10 -0.21 4.13
C LEU A 14 -6.32 -0.68 3.33
N PRO A 15 -6.19 -0.99 2.02
CA PRO A 15 -7.34 -1.44 1.23
C PRO A 15 -7.80 -2.80 1.72
N ALA A 16 -9.11 -3.03 1.78
CA ALA A 16 -9.66 -4.33 2.14
C ALA A 16 -9.19 -5.42 1.16
N LEU A 17 -9.01 -6.64 1.68
CA LEU A 17 -8.79 -7.80 0.81
C LEU A 17 -10.02 -8.03 -0.08
N PRO A 18 -9.83 -8.40 -1.37
CA PRO A 18 -10.94 -8.70 -2.27
C PRO A 18 -11.64 -10.04 -1.98
N TYR A 19 -11.10 -10.82 -1.04
CA TYR A 19 -11.58 -12.14 -0.64
C TYR A 19 -11.22 -12.43 0.83
N GLU A 20 -11.88 -13.43 1.41
CA GLU A 20 -11.57 -13.94 2.75
C GLU A 20 -10.14 -14.49 2.85
N GLN A 21 -9.52 -14.41 4.02
CA GLN A 21 -8.12 -14.84 4.19
C GLN A 21 -7.88 -16.33 3.86
N SER A 22 -8.90 -17.18 3.92
CA SER A 22 -8.79 -18.60 3.56
C SER A 22 -9.08 -18.90 2.09
N ALA A 23 -9.46 -17.90 1.29
CA ALA A 23 -10.04 -18.12 -0.05
C ALA A 23 -9.03 -18.63 -1.09
N LEU A 24 -7.72 -18.55 -0.80
CA LEU A 24 -6.65 -19.05 -1.67
C LEU A 24 -6.06 -20.39 -1.21
N ALA A 25 -6.62 -20.99 -0.16
CA ALA A 25 -6.20 -22.31 0.27
C ALA A 25 -6.54 -23.39 -0.79
N PRO A 26 -5.71 -24.44 -0.95
CA PRO A 26 -4.50 -24.74 -0.17
C PRO A 26 -3.23 -24.05 -0.66
N VAL A 27 -3.28 -23.30 -1.77
CA VAL A 27 -2.08 -22.73 -2.43
C VAL A 27 -1.43 -21.65 -1.57
N ILE A 28 -2.23 -20.77 -0.97
CA ILE A 28 -1.79 -19.77 -0.01
C ILE A 28 -2.64 -19.91 1.25
N SER A 29 -1.97 -20.15 2.38
CA SER A 29 -2.65 -20.34 3.66
C SER A 29 -3.21 -19.04 4.24
N ALA A 30 -4.27 -19.14 5.04
CA ALA A 30 -4.79 -18.00 5.80
C ALA A 30 -3.75 -17.39 6.74
N ASN A 31 -2.86 -18.21 7.32
CA ASN A 31 -1.73 -17.72 8.12
C ASN A 31 -0.80 -16.84 7.28
N THR A 32 -0.43 -17.28 6.07
CA THR A 32 0.39 -16.50 5.14
C THR A 32 -0.26 -15.17 4.80
N ILE A 33 -1.57 -15.16 4.50
CA ILE A 33 -2.31 -13.93 4.21
C ILE A 33 -2.35 -13.03 5.45
N GLY A 34 -2.65 -13.56 6.64
CA GLY A 34 -2.67 -12.80 7.88
C GLY A 34 -1.35 -12.10 8.19
N PHE A 35 -0.21 -12.78 7.99
CA PHE A 35 1.11 -12.16 8.13
C PHE A 35 1.36 -11.06 7.08
N HIS A 36 1.11 -11.32 5.80
CA HIS A 36 1.45 -10.36 4.75
C HIS A 36 0.49 -9.18 4.67
N TYR A 37 -0.81 -9.41 4.82
CA TYR A 37 -1.82 -8.35 4.83
C TYR A 37 -1.88 -7.65 6.19
N GLY A 38 -2.12 -8.41 7.25
CA GLY A 38 -2.40 -7.87 8.59
C GLY A 38 -1.19 -7.25 9.29
N LYS A 39 0.03 -7.74 9.00
CA LYS A 39 1.27 -7.21 9.59
C LYS A 39 2.08 -6.38 8.60
N HIS A 40 2.50 -6.96 7.47
CA HIS A 40 3.43 -6.27 6.56
C HIS A 40 2.75 -5.11 5.80
N HIS A 41 1.67 -5.36 5.08
CA HIS A 41 0.96 -4.32 4.31
C HIS A 41 0.45 -3.21 5.24
N LYS A 42 -0.19 -3.57 6.37
CA LYS A 42 -0.58 -2.60 7.40
C LYS A 42 0.61 -1.79 7.91
N GLY A 43 1.72 -2.45 8.21
CA GLY A 43 2.93 -1.78 8.70
C GLY A 43 3.48 -0.74 7.71
N TYR A 44 3.48 -1.04 6.41
CA TYR A 44 3.88 -0.07 5.38
C TYR A 44 2.96 1.14 5.32
N VAL A 45 1.64 0.94 5.39
CA VAL A 45 0.65 2.03 5.41
C VAL A 45 0.81 2.90 6.67
N ASP A 46 0.89 2.27 7.86
CA ASP A 46 1.05 2.98 9.13
C ASP A 46 2.35 3.80 9.16
N ASN A 47 3.46 3.22 8.69
CA ASN A 47 4.75 3.88 8.67
C ASN A 47 4.82 5.00 7.64
N LEU A 48 4.20 4.81 6.47
CA LEU A 48 4.08 5.86 5.46
C LEU A 48 3.35 7.08 6.02
N ASN A 49 2.20 6.87 6.68
CA ASN A 49 1.43 7.96 7.29
C ASN A 49 2.26 8.71 8.34
N LYS A 50 3.04 8.00 9.18
CA LYS A 50 3.94 8.63 10.15
C LYS A 50 5.05 9.46 9.50
N LEU A 51 5.64 8.95 8.41
CA LEU A 51 6.72 9.64 7.71
C LEU A 51 6.22 10.83 6.88
N ALA A 52 4.98 10.77 6.40
CA ALA A 52 4.36 11.79 5.58
C ALA A 52 3.77 12.95 6.42
N ALA A 53 3.32 12.68 7.64
CA ALA A 53 2.69 13.69 8.52
C ALA A 53 3.55 14.95 8.69
N GLY A 54 2.96 16.12 8.44
CA GLY A 54 3.61 17.43 8.51
C GLY A 54 4.58 17.71 7.36
N THR A 55 4.59 16.89 6.31
CA THR A 55 5.45 17.06 5.13
C THR A 55 4.65 17.34 3.87
N GLU A 56 5.34 17.69 2.78
CA GLU A 56 4.73 17.85 1.45
C GLU A 56 4.05 16.56 0.91
N PHE A 57 4.33 15.40 1.51
CA PHE A 57 3.77 14.11 1.08
C PHE A 57 2.41 13.80 1.71
N GLU A 58 1.99 14.51 2.76
CA GLU A 58 0.76 14.22 3.51
C GLU A 58 -0.50 14.35 2.65
N GLU A 59 -0.49 15.29 1.69
CA GLU A 59 -1.62 15.58 0.80
C GLU A 59 -1.51 14.89 -0.57
N LEU A 60 -0.46 14.09 -0.78
CA LEU A 60 -0.25 13.40 -2.05
C LEU A 60 -0.93 12.05 -2.09
N THR A 61 -1.35 11.65 -3.29
CA THR A 61 -1.74 10.26 -3.56
C THR A 61 -0.52 9.33 -3.43
N LEU A 62 -0.75 8.04 -3.19
CA LEU A 62 0.32 7.06 -3.03
C LEU A 62 1.28 7.05 -4.24
N GLU A 63 0.73 7.06 -5.46
CA GLU A 63 1.48 7.12 -6.71
C GLU A 63 2.30 8.42 -6.84
N GLU A 64 1.76 9.55 -6.39
CA GLU A 64 2.48 10.82 -6.38
C GLU A 64 3.64 10.81 -5.38
N VAL A 65 3.46 10.21 -4.20
CA VAL A 65 4.55 10.02 -3.24
C VAL A 65 5.65 9.15 -3.84
N ILE A 66 5.30 8.03 -4.48
CA ILE A 66 6.26 7.15 -5.17
C ILE A 66 7.04 7.94 -6.23
N ALA A 67 6.33 8.65 -7.12
CA ALA A 67 6.96 9.42 -8.18
C ALA A 67 7.85 10.56 -7.64
N ALA A 68 7.43 11.22 -6.55
CA ALA A 68 8.16 12.33 -5.94
C ALA A 68 9.43 11.88 -5.20
N THR A 69 9.50 10.61 -4.75
CA THR A 69 10.58 10.08 -3.91
C THR A 69 11.50 9.09 -4.63
N ALA A 70 11.14 8.63 -5.82
CA ALA A 70 11.94 7.69 -6.61
C ALA A 70 13.37 8.19 -6.86
N GLY A 71 14.36 7.32 -6.59
CA GLY A 71 15.78 7.59 -6.82
C GLY A 71 16.43 8.59 -5.86
N LYS A 72 15.70 9.13 -4.89
CA LYS A 72 16.22 10.09 -3.91
C LYS A 72 16.66 9.38 -2.64
N ALA A 73 17.98 9.34 -2.41
CA ALA A 73 18.57 8.62 -1.27
C ALA A 73 18.05 9.14 0.08
N ASP A 74 17.84 10.45 0.22
CA ASP A 74 17.29 11.10 1.42
C ASP A 74 15.78 10.84 1.62
N LYS A 75 15.09 10.31 0.60
CA LYS A 75 13.67 9.93 0.65
C LYS A 75 13.43 8.42 0.59
N ALA A 76 14.49 7.61 0.69
CA ALA A 76 14.41 6.16 0.56
C ALA A 76 13.39 5.52 1.52
N ALA A 77 13.29 6.01 2.77
CA ALA A 77 12.33 5.48 3.73
C ALA A 77 10.87 5.69 3.30
N ILE A 78 10.52 6.88 2.80
CA ILE A 78 9.16 7.19 2.33
C ILE A 78 8.87 6.40 1.05
N PHE A 79 9.81 6.40 0.11
CA PHE A 79 9.69 5.63 -1.13
C PHE A 79 9.43 4.14 -0.85
N ASN A 80 10.20 3.55 0.07
CA ASN A 80 10.07 2.13 0.40
C ASN A 80 8.70 1.81 1.01
N ASN A 81 8.19 2.62 1.94
CA ASN A 81 6.86 2.35 2.51
C ASN A 81 5.74 2.59 1.50
N ALA A 82 5.83 3.64 0.67
CA ALA A 82 4.86 3.94 -0.37
C ALA A 82 4.80 2.86 -1.46
N SER A 83 5.95 2.49 -2.02
CA SER A 83 6.03 1.46 -3.05
C SER A 83 5.62 0.08 -2.52
N GLN A 84 5.99 -0.27 -1.28
CA GLN A 84 5.56 -1.54 -0.70
C GLN A 84 4.07 -1.60 -0.43
N ALA A 85 3.44 -0.51 0.04
CA ALA A 85 1.99 -0.43 0.19
C ALA A 85 1.30 -0.62 -1.18
N TRP A 86 1.79 0.09 -2.21
CA TRP A 86 1.25 -0.03 -3.57
C TRP A 86 1.40 -1.45 -4.14
N ASN A 87 2.59 -2.04 -4.02
CA ASN A 87 2.90 -3.39 -4.52
C ASN A 87 2.01 -4.45 -3.85
N HIS A 88 1.78 -4.36 -2.53
CA HIS A 88 0.89 -5.31 -1.84
C HIS A 88 -0.55 -5.14 -2.28
N ALA A 89 -1.04 -3.90 -2.39
CA ALA A 89 -2.39 -3.65 -2.88
C ALA A 89 -2.59 -4.19 -4.31
N PHE A 90 -1.60 -4.03 -5.18
CA PHE A 90 -1.60 -4.61 -6.52
C PHE A 90 -1.56 -6.15 -6.49
N TYR A 91 -0.70 -6.74 -5.66
CA TYR A 91 -0.58 -8.19 -5.50
C TYR A 91 -1.91 -8.84 -5.11
N TRP A 92 -2.61 -8.33 -4.10
CA TRP A 92 -3.90 -8.89 -3.67
C TRP A 92 -4.97 -8.86 -4.76
N ARG A 93 -4.98 -7.80 -5.58
CA ARG A 93 -5.90 -7.67 -6.73
C ARG A 93 -5.51 -8.52 -7.94
N SER A 94 -4.28 -9.01 -7.97
CA SER A 94 -3.77 -9.86 -9.06
C SER A 94 -3.96 -11.35 -8.79
N LEU A 95 -4.44 -11.72 -7.60
CA LEU A 95 -4.74 -13.09 -7.23
C LEU A 95 -6.22 -13.38 -7.52
N ALA A 96 -6.47 -14.54 -8.14
CA ALA A 96 -7.81 -15.06 -8.36
C ALA A 96 -8.06 -16.24 -7.43
N LEU A 97 -9.32 -16.44 -7.07
CA LEU A 97 -9.73 -17.65 -6.37
C LEU A 97 -9.36 -18.87 -7.20
N ALA A 98 -8.84 -19.91 -6.54
CA ALA A 98 -8.66 -21.18 -7.20
C ALA A 98 -10.04 -21.64 -7.72
N ALA A 99 -10.15 -21.82 -9.04
CA ALA A 99 -11.38 -22.32 -9.65
C ALA A 99 -11.77 -23.63 -8.94
N ARG A 100 -12.95 -23.64 -8.31
CA ARG A 100 -13.51 -24.88 -7.76
C ARG A 100 -13.79 -25.79 -8.96
N ARG A 101 -13.04 -26.87 -9.05
CA ARG A 101 -13.33 -27.97 -9.97
C ARG A 101 -14.55 -28.75 -9.49
#